data_AF-A0ABD5YY18-F1
#
_entry.id   AF-A0ABD5YY18-F1
#
_cell.length_a   1.000
_cell.length_b   1.000
_cell.length_c   1.000
_cell.angle_alpha   90.00
_cell.angle_beta   90.00
_cell.angle_gamma   90.00
#
_symmetry.space_group_name_H-M   'P 1'
#
loop_
_entity.id
_entity.type
_entity.pdbx_description
1 polymer ?
#
loop_
_entity_poly.entity_id
_entity_poly.type
_entity_poly.pdbx_seq_one_letter_code
_entity_poly.pdbx_strand_id
1 'polypeptide(L)' 'TDLLTDRQRQFMTEALEQGYYDTPRTCSLTDLADVLDVSKSTASVVLHNAEETIVKEFFAESID' A
#
# COMPACT_ATOMS: atom_id res chain seq x y z
N THR A 1 9.32 16.26 -5.02
CA THR A 1 9.06 15.56 -3.74
C THR A 1 8.56 14.20 -4.10
N ASP A 2 9.06 13.13 -3.47
CA ASP A 2 8.53 11.79 -3.72
C ASP A 2 7.07 11.71 -3.25
N LEU A 3 6.19 11.13 -4.08
CA LEU A 3 4.74 11.02 -3.79
C LEU A 3 4.45 10.27 -2.48
N LEU A 4 5.27 9.26 -2.18
CA LEU A 4 5.15 8.42 -1.00
C LEU A 4 6.37 8.60 -0.10
N THR A 5 6.16 8.49 1.22
CA THR A 5 7.27 8.29 2.16
C THR A 5 7.97 6.95 1.89
N ASP A 6 9.24 6.82 2.29
CA ASP A 6 9.99 5.57 2.12
C ASP A 6 9.27 4.37 2.74
N ARG A 7 8.64 4.57 3.91
CA ARG A 7 7.86 3.52 4.57
C ARG A 7 6.61 3.12 3.78
N GLN A 8 5.86 4.08 3.24
CA GLN A 8 4.71 3.79 2.38
C GLN A 8 5.15 3.06 1.10
N ARG A 9 6.23 3.53 0.47
CA ARG A 9 6.81 2.90 -0.72
C ARG A 9 7.23 1.46 -0.45
N GLN A 10 7.89 1.19 0.67
CA GLN A 10 8.27 -0.16 1.08
C GLN A 10 7.04 -1.07 1.20
N PHE A 11 6.00 -0.62 1.91
CA PHE A 11 4.77 -1.39 2.09
C PHE A 11 4.04 -1.66 0.78
N MET A 12 3.94 -0.66 -0.10
CA MET A 12 3.30 -0.82 -1.41
C MET A 12 4.09 -1.78 -2.32
N THR A 13 5.43 -1.71 -2.27
CA THR A 13 6.29 -2.59 -3.06
C THR A 13 6.12 -4.04 -2.62
N GLU A 14 6.20 -4.30 -1.32
CA GLU A 14 5.98 -5.65 -0.78
C GLU A 14 4.57 -6.16 -1.10
N ALA A 15 3.55 -5.31 -0.97
CA ALA A 15 2.17 -5.67 -1.30
C ALA A 15 1.99 -6.04 -2.78
N LEU A 16 2.66 -5.34 -3.70
CA LEU A 16 2.65 -5.69 -5.12
C LEU A 16 3.40 -7.00 -5.37
N GLU A 17 4.58 -7.18 -4.80
CA GLU A 17 5.42 -8.36 -5.01
C GLU A 17 4.80 -9.65 -4.45
N GLN A 18 4.07 -9.54 -3.33
CA GLN A 18 3.36 -10.66 -2.72
C GLN A 18 1.99 -10.93 -3.38
N GLY A 19 1.53 -10.07 -4.29
CA GLY A 19 0.24 -10.19 -4.97
C GLY A 19 -0.97 -9.87 -4.08
N TYR A 20 -0.81 -8.91 -3.15
CA TYR A 20 -1.90 -8.34 -2.36
C TYR A 20 -2.94 -7.60 -3.22
N TYR A 21 -2.51 -7.06 -4.36
CA TYR A 21 -3.40 -6.35 -5.30
C TYR A 21 -3.83 -7.21 -6.49
N ASP A 22 -3.43 -8.49 -6.53
CA ASP A 22 -3.77 -9.39 -7.63
C ASP A 22 -5.25 -9.82 -7.59
N THR A 23 -5.73 -10.31 -8.74
CA THR A 23 -7.06 -10.90 -8.87
C THR A 23 -6.95 -12.28 -9.50
N PRO A 24 -7.13 -13.38 -8.74
CA PRO A 24 -7.38 -13.42 -7.29
C PRO A 24 -6.14 -13.02 -6.47
N ARG A 25 -6.37 -12.46 -5.29
CA ARG A 25 -5.31 -12.09 -4.35
C ARG A 25 -4.53 -13.33 -3.89
N THR A 26 -3.20 -13.26 -3.92
CA THR A 26 -2.32 -14.36 -3.48
C THR A 26 -1.73 -14.16 -2.09
N CYS A 27 -1.83 -12.95 -1.53
CA CYS A 27 -1.32 -12.58 -0.21
C CYS A 27 -2.36 -11.78 0.58
N SER A 28 -2.60 -12.14 1.84
CA SER A 28 -3.49 -11.40 2.72
C SER A 28 -2.78 -10.25 3.44
N LEU A 29 -3.56 -9.36 4.07
CA LEU A 29 -3.00 -8.29 4.91
C LEU A 29 -2.24 -8.85 6.13
N THR A 30 -2.63 -10.05 6.60
CA THR A 30 -1.92 -10.72 7.70
C THR A 30 -0.55 -11.21 7.22
N ASP A 31 -0.49 -11.84 6.04
CA ASP A 31 0.78 -12.32 5.47
C ASP A 31 1.76 -11.16 5.24
N LEU A 32 1.27 -10.02 4.72
CA LEU A 32 2.08 -8.80 4.59
C LEU A 32 2.61 -8.27 5.92
N ALA A 33 1.76 -8.28 6.96
CA ALA A 33 2.15 -7.81 8.28
C ALA A 33 3.25 -8.70 8.88
N ASP A 34 3.16 -10.02 8.65
CA ASP A 34 4.17 -10.99 9.08
C ASP A 34 5.49 -10.79 8.32
N VAL A 35 5.45 -10.57 7.00
CA VAL A 35 6.65 -10.31 6.18
C VAL A 35 7.37 -9.02 6.59
N LEU A 36 6.61 -7.97 6.92
CA LEU A 36 7.14 -6.66 7.27
C LEU A 36 7.42 -6.49 8.78
N ASP A 37 7.23 -7.54 9.57
CA ASP A 37 7.40 -7.55 11.03
C ASP A 37 6.64 -6.41 11.73
N VAL A 38 5.35 -6.27 11.41
CA VAL A 38 4.46 -5.28 12.02
C VAL A 38 3.12 -5.89 12.42
N SER A 39 2.36 -5.17 13.26
CA SER A 39 0.97 -5.55 13.49
C SER A 39 0.12 -5.37 12.23
N LYS A 40 -0.91 -6.20 12.08
CA LYS A 40 -1.91 -6.09 11.01
C LYS A 40 -2.56 -4.70 10.93
N SER A 41 -2.83 -4.06 12.07
CA SER A 41 -3.40 -2.71 12.12
C SER A 41 -2.41 -1.66 11.59
N THR A 42 -1.12 -1.81 11.88
CA THR A 42 -0.08 -0.94 11.30
C THR A 42 0.00 -1.11 9.79
N ALA A 43 0.02 -2.35 9.29
CA ALA A 43 0.03 -2.61 7.85
C ALA A 43 -1.19 -2.01 7.16
N SER A 44 -2.38 -2.16 7.75
CA SER A 44 -3.61 -1.56 7.24
C SER A 44 -3.51 -0.03 7.09
N VAL A 45 -3.01 0.66 8.13
CA VAL A 45 -2.93 2.12 8.14
C VAL A 45 -1.90 2.62 7.11
N VAL A 46 -0.74 1.96 7.03
CA VAL A 46 0.32 2.39 6.09
C VAL A 46 -0.14 2.23 4.64
N LEU A 47 -0.71 1.07 4.29
CA LEU A 47 -1.25 0.85 2.94
C LEU A 47 -2.38 1.82 2.64
N HIS A 48 -3.34 1.99 3.54
CA HIS A 48 -4.46 2.91 3.32
C HIS A 48 -4.00 4.35 3.05
N ASN A 49 -3.06 4.87 3.84
CA ASN A 49 -2.53 6.21 3.64
C ASN A 49 -1.74 6.33 2.33
N ALA A 50 -1.02 5.28 1.94
CA ALA A 50 -0.31 5.23 0.66
C ALA A 50 -1.28 5.23 -0.51
N GLU A 51 -2.30 4.36 -0.47
CA GLU A 51 -3.37 4.26 -1.46
C GLU A 51 -4.14 5.58 -1.59
N GLU A 52 -4.51 6.22 -0.49
CA GLU A 52 -5.17 7.54 -0.49
C GLU A 52 -4.33 8.58 -1.22
N THR A 53 -3.02 8.61 -0.94
CA THR A 53 -2.10 9.56 -1.57
C THR A 53 -2.01 9.31 -3.08
N ILE A 54 -1.89 8.05 -3.50
CA ILE A 54 -1.85 7.66 -4.91
C ILE A 54 -3.15 8.02 -5.63
N VAL A 55 -4.30 7.70 -5.03
CA VAL A 55 -5.61 7.97 -5.62
C VAL A 55 -5.83 9.47 -5.78
N LYS A 56 -5.54 10.27 -4.75
CA LYS A 56 -5.70 11.74 -4.83
C LYS A 56 -4.82 12.35 -5.91
N GLU A 57 -3.57 11.93 -6.00
CA GLU A 57 -2.65 12.44 -7.01
C GLU A 57 -3.07 12.01 -8.42
N PHE A 58 -3.48 10.75 -8.59
CA PHE A 58 -3.90 10.22 -9.89
C PHE A 58 -5.13 10.94 -10.46
N PHE A 59 -6.06 11.36 -9.59
CA PHE A 59 -7.27 12.09 -9.99
C PHE A 59 -7.15 13.61 -9.87
N ALA A 60 -6.01 14.15 -9.46
CA ALA A 60 -5.83 15.60 -9.26
C ALA A 60 -6.18 16.41 -10.53
N GLU A 61 -5.83 15.91 -11.72
CA GLU A 61 -6.14 16.58 -13.01
C GLU A 61 -7.55 16.26 -13.55
N SER A 62 -8.25 15.28 -12.98
CA SER A 62 -9.57 14.81 -13.46
C SER A 62 -10.76 15.43 -12.71
N ILE A 63 -10.48 16.21 -11.67
CA ILE A 63 -11.48 16.84 -10.79
C ILE A 63 -11.53 18.38 -11.00
N ASP A 64 -10.69 18.91 -11.90
CA ASP A 64 -10.69 20.32 -12.32
C ASP A 64 -11.72 20.64 -13.42
#